data_AF-A0AAE9VND8-F1
#
_entry.id   AF-A0AAE9VND8-F1
#
_cell.length_a   1.000
_cell.length_b   1.000
_cell.length_c   1.000
_cell.angle_alpha   90.00
_cell.angle_beta   90.00
_cell.angle_gamma   90.00
#
_symmetry.space_group_name_H-M   'P 1'
#
loop_
_entity.id
_entity.type
_entity.pdbx_description
1 polymer ?
#
loop_
_entity_poly.entity_id
_entity_poly.type
_entity_poly.pdbx_seq_one_letter_code
_entity_poly.pdbx_strand_id
1 'polypeptide(L)'
;MAELAPRARLEALLAEYSTRAAAIERDLSREHAQSFSEQATERQNDMVLQGLLADARTSVKEVQHAIERLEAGTYGECTACGESINQARLEALPAAQLCINCAD
;
A
#
# COMPACT_ATOMS: atom_id res chain seq x y z
N MET A 1 -9.21 -6.93 -25.72
CA MET A 1 -8.47 -7.06 -24.45
C MET A 1 -9.01 -5.98 -23.55
N ALA A 2 -9.69 -6.34 -22.46
CA ALA A 2 -10.34 -5.35 -21.60
C ALA A 2 -9.26 -4.54 -20.88
N GLU A 3 -9.06 -3.28 -21.25
CA GLU A 3 -8.39 -2.33 -20.38
C GLU A 3 -9.20 -2.30 -19.07
N LEU A 4 -8.67 -2.96 -18.03
CA LEU A 4 -9.28 -2.86 -16.73
C LEU A 4 -9.18 -1.39 -16.32
N ALA A 5 -10.34 -0.75 -16.16
CA ALA A 5 -10.44 0.66 -15.80
C ALA A 5 -9.49 0.96 -14.63
N PRO A 6 -8.78 2.11 -14.61
CA PRO A 6 -7.78 2.42 -13.60
C PRO A 6 -8.34 2.26 -12.17
N ARG A 7 -9.63 2.57 -11.98
CA ARG A 7 -10.37 2.31 -10.73
C ARG A 7 -10.34 0.84 -10.30
N ALA A 8 -10.72 -0.08 -11.18
CA ALA A 8 -10.78 -1.51 -10.86
C ALA A 8 -9.39 -2.09 -10.52
N ARG A 9 -8.31 -1.57 -11.14
CA ARG A 9 -6.94 -1.95 -10.79
C ARG A 9 -6.56 -1.49 -9.38
N LEU A 10 -6.90 -0.26 -9.02
CA LEU A 10 -6.64 0.27 -7.68
C LEU A 10 -7.49 -0.42 -6.62
N GLU A 11 -8.76 -0.70 -6.88
CA GLU A 11 -9.63 -1.44 -5.96
C GLU A 11 -9.09 -2.86 -5.69
N ALA A 12 -8.57 -3.53 -6.73
CA ALA A 12 -7.90 -4.83 -6.57
C ALA A 12 -6.61 -4.74 -5.71
N LEU A 13 -5.78 -3.72 -5.96
CA LEU A 13 -4.57 -3.47 -5.14
C LEU A 13 -4.93 -3.15 -3.68
N LEU A 14 -5.98 -2.37 -3.45
CA LEU A 14 -6.46 -2.04 -2.11
C LEU A 14 -6.89 -3.29 -1.36
N ALA A 15 -7.66 -4.17 -2.01
CA ALA A 15 -8.09 -5.45 -1.45
C ALA A 15 -6.90 -6.35 -1.08
N GLU A 16 -5.89 -6.42 -1.95
CA GLU A 16 -4.68 -7.21 -1.71
C GLU A 16 -3.89 -6.67 -0.50
N TYR A 17 -3.56 -5.38 -0.48
CA TYR A 17 -2.77 -4.80 0.61
C TYR A 17 -3.52 -4.79 1.94
N SER A 18 -4.84 -4.55 1.93
CA SER A 18 -5.65 -4.63 3.14
C SER A 18 -5.74 -6.05 3.68
N THR A 19 -5.83 -7.06 2.80
CA THR A 19 -5.82 -8.47 3.20
C THR A 19 -4.47 -8.85 3.83
N ARG A 20 -3.35 -8.41 3.24
CA ARG A 20 -2.01 -8.62 3.80
C ARG A 20 -1.84 -7.93 5.15
N ALA A 21 -2.25 -6.66 5.28
CA ALA A 21 -2.20 -5.92 6.55
C ALA A 21 -3.01 -6.64 7.64
N ALA A 22 -4.24 -7.06 7.33
CA ALA A 22 -5.10 -7.76 8.27
C ALA A 22 -4.53 -9.14 8.68
N ALA A 23 -3.80 -9.83 7.80
CA ALA A 23 -3.11 -11.06 8.15
C ALA A 23 -1.99 -10.81 9.18
N ILE A 24 -1.15 -9.80 8.94
CA ILE A 24 -0.05 -9.44 9.84
C ILE A 24 -0.60 -8.99 11.21
N GLU A 25 -1.69 -8.22 11.22
CA GLU A 25 -2.36 -7.80 12.47
C GLU A 25 -2.87 -8.99 13.28
N ARG A 26 -3.45 -10.00 12.62
CA ARG A 26 -3.91 -11.22 13.29
C ARG A 26 -2.75 -12.00 13.89
N ASP A 27 -1.63 -12.10 13.18
CA ASP A 27 -0.45 -12.83 13.67
C ASP A 27 0.17 -12.12 14.89
N LEU A 28 0.36 -10.80 14.82
CA LEU A 28 0.77 -9.98 15.96
C LEU A 28 -0.16 -10.14 17.17
N SER A 29 -1.48 -10.17 16.93
CA SER A 29 -2.46 -10.34 18.01
C SER A 29 -2.41 -11.74 18.63
N ARG A 30 -2.12 -12.79 17.83
CA ARG A 30 -1.98 -14.17 18.29
C ARG A 30 -0.71 -14.39 19.10
N GLU A 31 0.42 -13.82 18.67
CA GLU A 31 1.69 -13.88 19.40
C GLU A 31 1.54 -13.21 20.78
N HIS A 32 0.99 -12.00 20.83
CA HIS A 32 0.71 -11.32 22.10
C HIS A 32 -0.21 -12.11 23.04
N ALA A 33 -1.12 -12.94 22.52
CA ALA A 33 -1.98 -13.79 23.34
C ALA A 33 -1.26 -15.03 23.89
N GLN A 34 -0.21 -15.52 23.21
CA GLN A 34 0.59 -16.68 23.60
C GLN A 34 1.76 -16.31 24.53
N SER A 35 2.24 -15.07 24.44
CA SER A 35 3.41 -14.50 25.15
C SER A 35 3.26 -14.33 26.69
N PHE A 36 2.29 -15.00 27.33
CA PHE A 36 2.19 -15.01 28.80
C PHE A 36 3.34 -15.78 29.50
N SER A 37 4.26 -16.45 28.79
CA SER A 37 5.39 -17.17 29.42
C SER A 37 6.80 -17.15 28.78
N GLU A 38 7.08 -16.55 27.60
CA GLU A 38 8.41 -16.70 26.93
C GLU A 38 9.05 -15.38 26.41
N GLN A 39 9.65 -14.58 27.30
CA GLN A 39 9.92 -13.15 27.04
C GLN A 39 11.22 -12.71 26.32
N ALA A 40 11.97 -13.57 25.61
CA ALA A 40 13.26 -13.15 25.00
C ALA A 40 13.29 -13.15 23.46
N THR A 41 12.91 -14.25 22.82
CA THR A 41 12.99 -14.40 21.35
C THR A 41 11.81 -13.74 20.62
N GLU A 42 10.64 -13.69 21.28
CA GLU A 42 9.39 -13.15 20.70
C GLU A 42 9.51 -11.67 20.29
N ARG A 43 10.21 -10.84 21.09
CA ARG A 43 10.32 -9.40 20.85
C ARG A 43 11.00 -9.02 19.53
N GLN A 44 11.91 -9.87 19.01
CA GLN A 44 12.58 -9.59 17.73
C GLN A 44 11.65 -9.85 16.54
N ASN A 45 10.80 -10.86 16.62
CA ASN A 45 9.82 -11.18 15.58
C ASN A 45 8.73 -10.11 15.50
N ASP A 46 8.28 -9.59 16.65
CA ASP A 46 7.27 -8.53 16.71
C ASP A 46 7.72 -7.25 16.01
N MET A 47 8.98 -6.84 16.20
CA MET A 47 9.51 -5.64 15.53
C MET A 47 9.50 -5.78 14.00
N VAL A 48 9.83 -6.96 13.48
CA VAL A 48 9.80 -7.22 12.04
C VAL A 48 8.36 -7.18 11.51
N LEU A 49 7.43 -7.86 12.19
CA LEU A 49 6.01 -7.87 11.81
C LEU A 49 5.39 -6.47 11.88
N GLN A 50 5.75 -5.66 12.88
CA GLN A 50 5.31 -4.27 12.99
C GLN A 50 5.80 -3.41 11.82
N GLY A 51 7.05 -3.58 11.40
CA GLY A 51 7.60 -2.91 10.21
C GLY A 51 6.80 -3.28 8.95
N LEU A 52 6.59 -4.58 8.72
CA LEU A 52 5.81 -5.06 7.58
C LEU A 52 4.35 -4.56 7.61
N LEU A 53 3.75 -4.46 8.80
CA LEU A 53 2.41 -3.90 8.95
C LEU A 53 2.39 -2.39 8.63
N ALA A 54 3.38 -1.64 9.06
CA ALA A 54 3.49 -0.21 8.77
C ALA A 54 3.63 0.03 7.27
N ASP A 55 4.46 -0.77 6.58
CA ASP A 55 4.63 -0.71 5.13
C ASP A 55 3.31 -1.05 4.41
N ALA A 56 2.65 -2.15 4.78
CA ALA A 56 1.38 -2.55 4.18
C ALA A 56 0.29 -1.48 4.37
N ARG A 57 0.19 -0.88 5.55
CA ARG A 57 -0.73 0.23 5.83
C ARG A 57 -0.39 1.48 5.02
N THR A 58 0.88 1.75 4.77
CA THR A 58 1.32 2.86 3.92
C THR A 58 0.87 2.62 2.48
N SER A 59 1.11 1.42 1.93
CA SER A 59 0.64 1.07 0.59
C SER A 59 -0.89 1.15 0.45
N VAL A 60 -1.66 0.72 1.47
CA VAL A 60 -3.12 0.91 1.51
C VAL A 60 -3.50 2.38 1.37
N LYS A 61 -2.85 3.27 2.14
CA LYS A 61 -3.12 4.72 2.07
C LYS A 61 -2.76 5.31 0.71
N GLU A 62 -1.65 4.90 0.12
CA GLU A 62 -1.22 5.36 -1.20
C GLU A 62 -2.24 5.00 -2.29
N VAL A 63 -2.75 3.76 -2.25
CA VAL A 63 -3.81 3.30 -3.17
C VAL A 63 -5.12 4.06 -2.92
N GLN A 64 -5.49 4.29 -1.66
CA GLN A 64 -6.68 5.06 -1.30
C GLN A 64 -6.61 6.48 -1.87
N HIS A 65 -5.48 7.17 -1.71
CA HIS A 65 -5.24 8.49 -2.30
C HIS A 65 -5.31 8.44 -3.83
N ALA A 66 -4.77 7.40 -4.48
CA ALA A 66 -4.88 7.26 -5.94
C ALA A 66 -6.34 7.14 -6.40
N ILE A 67 -7.20 6.45 -5.64
CA ILE A 67 -8.64 6.36 -5.90
C ILE A 67 -9.30 7.74 -5.71
N GLU A 68 -9.01 8.45 -4.63
CA GLU A 68 -9.54 9.80 -4.40
C GLU A 68 -9.18 10.75 -5.54
N ARG A 69 -7.97 10.64 -6.08
CA ARG A 69 -7.51 11.42 -7.24
C ARG A 69 -8.22 11.05 -8.53
N LEU A 70 -8.58 9.77 -8.72
CA LEU A 70 -9.44 9.37 -9.84
C LEU A 70 -10.81 10.04 -9.73
N GLU A 71 -11.37 10.08 -8.52
CA GLU A 71 -12.68 10.72 -8.28
C GLU A 71 -12.61 12.24 -8.43
N ALA A 72 -11.49 12.86 -8.06
CA ALA A 72 -11.22 14.28 -8.28
C ALA A 72 -10.84 14.62 -9.74
N GLY A 73 -10.60 13.62 -10.60
CA GLY A 73 -10.15 13.82 -11.97
C GLY A 73 -8.68 14.23 -12.14
N THR A 74 -7.88 14.17 -11.07
CA THR A 74 -6.44 14.53 -11.04
C THR A 74 -5.53 13.30 -11.06
N TYR A 75 -6.07 12.11 -11.34
CA TYR A 75 -5.28 10.89 -11.42
C TYR A 75 -4.30 10.95 -12.59
N GLY A 76 -3.07 10.51 -12.33
CA GLY A 76 -1.99 10.60 -13.30
C GLY A 76 -1.30 11.96 -13.35
N GLU A 77 -1.48 12.83 -12.35
CA GLU A 77 -0.65 14.03 -12.16
C GLU A 77 0.41 13.79 -11.07
N CYS A 78 1.54 14.48 -11.12
CA CYS A 78 2.57 14.38 -10.09
C CYS A 78 2.18 15.26 -8.90
N THR A 79 2.19 14.73 -7.68
CA THR A 79 1.90 15.54 -6.48
C THR A 79 3.01 16.54 -6.13
N ALA A 80 4.23 16.34 -6.66
CA ALA A 80 5.36 17.23 -6.42
C ALA A 80 5.49 18.37 -7.44
N CYS A 81 5.36 18.08 -8.74
CA CYS A 81 5.55 19.08 -9.81
C CYS A 81 4.26 19.42 -10.57
N GLY A 82 3.17 18.68 -10.38
CA GLY A 82 1.91 18.88 -11.13
C GLY A 82 1.91 18.33 -12.57
N GLU A 83 3.03 17.79 -13.07
CA GLU A 83 3.11 17.25 -14.43
C GLU A 83 2.43 15.88 -14.56
N SER A 84 2.03 15.51 -15.78
CA SER A 84 1.45 14.20 -16.05
C SER A 84 2.45 13.05 -15.81
N ILE A 85 2.02 12.03 -15.08
CA ILE A 85 2.73 10.78 -14.88
C ILE A 85 2.59 9.93 -16.14
N ASN A 86 3.71 9.37 -16.61
CA ASN A 86 3.75 8.51 -17.78
C ASN A 86 2.80 7.30 -17.62
N GLN A 87 1.99 7.02 -18.65
CA GLN A 87 1.07 5.88 -18.69
C GLN A 87 1.76 4.54 -18.34
N ALA A 88 2.96 4.29 -18.87
CA ALA A 88 3.71 3.05 -18.59
C ALA A 88 4.05 2.90 -17.09
N ARG A 89 4.26 4.03 -16.39
CA ARG A 89 4.47 4.04 -14.94
C ARG A 89 3.17 3.75 -14.19
N LEU A 90 2.03 4.28 -14.63
CA LEU A 90 0.71 3.97 -14.06
C LEU A 90 0.23 2.54 -14.40
N GLU A 91 0.76 1.94 -15.46
CA GLU A 91 0.55 0.52 -15.78
C GLU A 91 1.34 -0.39 -14.86
N ALA A 92 2.62 -0.07 -14.62
CA ALA A 92 3.48 -0.84 -13.71
C ALA A 92 3.14 -0.60 -12.23
N LEU A 93 2.84 0.66 -11.86
CA LEU A 93 2.57 1.13 -10.51
C LEU A 93 1.33 2.05 -10.53
N PRO A 94 0.10 1.49 -10.47
CA PRO A 94 -1.13 2.28 -10.52
C PRO A 94 -1.26 3.29 -9.36
N ALA A 95 -0.66 3.01 -8.21
CA ALA A 95 -0.67 3.91 -7.05
C ALA A 95 0.41 5.01 -7.10
N ALA A 96 1.14 5.16 -8.21
CA ALA A 96 2.22 6.14 -8.32
C ALA A 96 1.71 7.57 -8.14
N GLN A 97 2.28 8.30 -7.17
CA GLN A 97 1.96 9.70 -6.88
C GLN A 97 2.95 10.68 -7.52
N LEU A 98 4.14 10.21 -7.88
CA LEU A 98 5.24 11.01 -8.41
C LEU A 98 5.58 10.60 -9.84
N CYS A 99 5.93 11.58 -10.67
CA CYS A 99 6.50 11.34 -11.99
C CYS A 99 7.92 10.76 -11.86
N ILE A 100 8.45 10.24 -12.97
CA ILE A 100 9.80 9.64 -12.98
C ILE A 100 10.87 10.64 -12.52
N ASN A 101 10.73 11.92 -12.88
CA ASN A 101 11.67 12.98 -12.52
C ASN A 101 11.64 13.36 -11.03
N CYS A 102 10.53 13.08 -10.33
CA CYS A 102 10.38 13.41 -8.90
C CYS A 102 10.55 12.20 -7.98
N ALA A 103 10.66 11.00 -8.54
CA ALA A 103 10.81 9.76 -7.79
C ALA A 103 12.27 9.29 -7.66
N ASP A 104 13.21 10.03 -8.26
CA ASP A 104 14.66 9.96 -8.07
C ASP A 104 15.11 11.00 -7.04
#